data_AF-A0A7Y9MB44-F1
#
_entry.id   AF-A0A7Y9MB44-F1
#
_cell.length_a   1.000
_cell.length_b   1.000
_cell.length_c   1.000
_cell.angle_alpha   90.00
_cell.angle_beta   90.00
_cell.angle_gamma   90.00
#
_symmetry.space_group_name_H-M   'P 1'
#
loop_
_entity.id
_entity.type
_entity.pdbx_description
1 polymer ?
#
loop_
_entity_poly.entity_id
_entity_poly.type
_entity_poly.pdbx_seq_one_letter_code
_entity_poly.pdbx_strand_id
1 'polypeptide(L)'
;MMHKKSTLRVSAVAALAVAAMAFGAAAPAMADPTDYKPLVGVGSDTTEGLVGGLATVVPTIGSYDAVGSATIKVRADGPTFNRPNGSGNGQKALTASINPNGTDKWPAGSGVDITGQVDFARSSSGPSGSLPGSQLTFIPFARDAVTYAVSAASDFPRDIAKGDASQDSISPAPFTLRNIYRGTVTTYTDANFQSVTIRPLLPQTGSGTRSFWIGQLGLTEANITAGGVATDLGNTVQEHNGTFVTGKGDIVPFSVAQYIAQGNHGSLPTTVAERRGNIELGRIGTIKPYVPVDGGGIELNSAFPITRLVYNVVSTARLTGSSAADVQLQQTFVGTGSSVCQAGATIRQYGFGTIGDLCGNTTTYKQGYSF
;
A
#
# COMPACT_ATOMS: atom_id res chain seq x y z
N MET A 1 -39.42 8.42 58.44
CA MET A 1 -40.46 7.45 58.09
C MET A 1 -41.12 7.92 56.81
N MET A 2 -40.92 7.18 55.71
CA MET A 2 -41.70 7.14 54.45
C MET A 2 -42.33 8.44 53.88
N HIS A 3 -41.79 8.95 52.75
CA HIS A 3 -42.53 9.69 51.71
C HIS A 3 -41.75 9.60 50.38
N LYS A 4 -42.08 8.72 49.43
CA LYS A 4 -43.05 8.80 48.30
C LYS A 4 -42.73 9.82 47.19
N LYS A 5 -42.57 9.27 45.97
CA LYS A 5 -42.84 9.81 44.60
C LYS A 5 -41.86 10.89 44.11
N SER A 6 -41.49 11.01 42.84
CA SER A 6 -41.99 10.51 41.54
C SER A 6 -40.86 10.59 40.51
N THR A 7 -40.65 9.56 39.70
CA THR A 7 -39.84 9.67 38.48
C THR A 7 -40.75 9.98 37.29
N LEU A 8 -40.80 11.25 36.90
CA LEU A 8 -41.40 11.70 35.65
C LEU A 8 -40.28 11.96 34.62
N ARG A 9 -40.48 11.43 33.42
CA ARG A 9 -39.62 11.50 32.23
C ARG A 9 -39.64 12.91 31.63
N VAL A 10 -38.48 13.45 31.22
CA VAL A 10 -38.36 14.35 30.06
C VAL A 10 -37.02 14.08 29.35
N SER A 11 -37.21 13.58 28.12
CA SER A 11 -36.40 13.54 26.91
C SER A 11 -35.19 14.48 26.77
N ALA A 12 -34.09 13.95 26.23
CA ALA A 12 -33.20 14.69 25.35
C ALA A 12 -32.54 13.72 24.35
N VAL A 13 -32.87 13.89 23.07
CA VAL A 13 -32.16 13.31 21.93
C VAL A 13 -30.83 14.04 21.82
N ALA A 14 -29.71 13.32 21.90
CA ALA A 14 -28.40 13.86 21.58
C ALA A 14 -27.72 12.91 20.58
N ALA A 15 -27.57 13.40 19.35
CA ALA A 15 -26.72 12.81 18.34
C ALA A 15 -25.27 12.81 18.85
N LEU A 16 -24.69 11.64 19.05
CA LEU A 16 -23.25 11.51 19.30
C LEU A 16 -22.53 11.41 17.95
N ALA A 17 -21.95 12.53 17.54
CA ALA A 17 -20.81 12.55 16.64
C ALA A 17 -19.63 11.85 17.34
N VAL A 18 -19.23 10.68 16.85
CA VAL A 18 -18.01 10.01 17.30
C VAL A 18 -16.83 10.67 16.59
N ALA A 19 -16.22 11.65 17.26
CA ALA A 19 -14.88 12.10 16.96
C ALA A 19 -13.92 10.95 17.31
N ALA A 20 -13.34 10.31 16.30
CA ALA A 20 -12.29 9.32 16.50
C ALA A 20 -11.04 10.03 17.05
N MET A 21 -10.74 9.80 18.33
CA MET A 21 -9.53 10.28 18.98
C MET A 21 -8.32 9.52 18.43
N ALA A 22 -7.37 10.30 17.93
CA ALA A 22 -6.04 9.87 17.53
C ALA A 22 -5.27 9.27 18.71
N PHE A 23 -4.69 8.09 18.52
CA PHE A 23 -3.54 7.61 19.29
C PHE A 23 -2.54 6.97 18.34
N GLY A 24 -1.30 7.46 18.40
CA GLY A 24 -0.16 7.00 17.60
C GLY A 24 0.63 8.13 16.94
N ALA A 25 0.94 9.22 17.66
CA ALA A 25 1.84 10.26 17.14
C ALA A 25 3.30 9.81 17.29
N ALA A 26 3.78 9.00 16.34
CA ALA A 26 5.15 9.21 15.88
C ALA A 26 5.14 10.55 15.13
N ALA A 27 5.99 11.50 15.51
CA ALA A 27 6.16 12.72 14.72
C ALA A 27 6.37 12.33 13.26
N PRO A 28 5.68 12.94 12.28
CA PRO A 28 5.85 12.54 10.90
C PRO A 28 7.32 12.74 10.54
N ALA A 29 8.00 11.63 10.20
CA ALA A 29 8.96 11.59 9.10
C ALA A 29 8.52 12.61 8.05
N MET A 30 9.40 13.45 7.50
CA MET A 30 9.01 14.50 6.53
C MET A 30 8.10 13.92 5.45
N ALA A 31 6.78 14.03 5.66
CA ALA A 31 5.78 13.36 4.86
C ALA A 31 5.66 14.02 3.50
N ASP A 32 6.10 15.28 3.42
CA ASP A 32 5.97 16.14 2.26
C ASP A 32 7.33 16.80 1.94
N PRO A 33 7.61 17.11 0.66
CA PRO A 33 8.78 17.88 0.28
C PRO A 33 8.80 19.27 0.94
N THR A 34 9.99 19.78 1.26
CA THR A 34 10.15 21.15 1.82
C THR A 34 9.80 22.25 0.83
N ASP A 35 10.05 22.01 -0.45
CA ASP A 35 9.80 22.92 -1.56
C ASP A 35 8.92 22.27 -2.62
N TYR A 36 8.14 23.07 -3.33
CA TYR A 36 7.38 22.59 -4.48
C TYR A 36 8.30 22.09 -5.59
N LYS A 37 8.06 20.86 -6.05
CA LYS A 37 8.88 20.19 -7.06
C LYS A 37 8.20 20.20 -8.44
N PRO A 38 8.98 20.10 -9.53
CA PRO A 38 8.43 20.04 -10.89
C PRO A 38 7.42 18.91 -11.10
N LEU A 39 7.68 17.71 -10.57
CA LEU A 39 6.82 16.54 -10.70
C LEU A 39 6.23 16.15 -9.34
N VAL A 40 4.92 16.29 -9.19
CA VAL A 40 4.19 15.97 -7.96
C VAL A 40 3.65 14.54 -8.00
N GLY A 41 4.04 13.73 -7.00
CA GLY A 41 3.63 12.35 -6.80
C GLY A 41 2.87 12.12 -5.50
N VAL A 42 1.80 11.30 -5.57
CA VAL A 42 0.93 10.94 -4.42
C VAL A 42 0.52 9.46 -4.49
N GLY A 43 -0.17 8.93 -3.46
CA GLY A 43 -0.88 7.65 -3.56
C GLY A 43 -0.30 6.54 -2.71
N SER A 44 0.33 5.55 -3.33
CA SER A 44 0.79 4.33 -2.64
C SER A 44 1.72 4.62 -1.46
N ASP A 45 1.32 4.13 -0.28
CA ASP A 45 2.12 4.00 0.95
C ASP A 45 3.27 3.00 0.76
N THR A 46 3.06 1.96 -0.04
CA THR A 46 4.04 0.88 -0.25
C THR A 46 5.32 1.44 -0.86
N THR A 47 5.22 2.43 -1.74
CA THR A 47 6.39 3.01 -2.41
C THR A 47 6.72 4.42 -1.95
N GLU A 48 6.06 4.94 -0.91
CA GLU A 48 6.26 6.32 -0.45
C GLU A 48 7.70 6.58 -0.02
N GLY A 49 8.24 5.69 0.82
CA GLY A 49 9.63 5.76 1.27
C GLY A 49 10.61 5.65 0.11
N LEU A 50 10.43 4.69 -0.81
CA LEU A 50 11.30 4.54 -1.97
C LEU A 50 11.28 5.77 -2.87
N VAL A 51 10.11 6.31 -3.20
CA VAL A 51 10.00 7.48 -4.09
C VAL A 51 10.50 8.75 -3.40
N GLY A 52 10.34 8.86 -2.07
CA GLY A 52 11.00 9.89 -1.26
C GLY A 52 12.53 9.75 -1.32
N GLY A 53 13.06 8.54 -1.19
CA GLY A 53 14.48 8.25 -1.36
C GLY A 53 14.99 8.60 -2.76
N LEU A 54 14.25 8.23 -3.80
CA LEU A 54 14.55 8.60 -5.18
C LEU A 54 14.58 10.11 -5.37
N ALA A 55 13.73 10.88 -4.69
CA ALA A 55 13.73 12.34 -4.77
C ALA A 55 15.05 12.99 -4.27
N THR A 56 15.86 12.27 -3.47
CA THR A 56 17.17 12.76 -3.04
C THR A 56 18.24 12.69 -4.13
N VAL A 57 18.08 11.80 -5.10
CA VAL A 57 18.99 11.61 -6.25
C VAL A 57 18.37 12.04 -7.58
N VAL A 58 17.05 12.25 -7.60
CA VAL A 58 16.24 12.75 -8.72
C VAL A 58 15.43 13.95 -8.22
N PRO A 59 16.04 15.14 -8.09
CA PRO A 59 15.47 16.29 -7.36
C PRO A 59 14.22 16.91 -8.04
N THR A 60 13.86 16.46 -9.24
CA THR A 60 12.63 16.84 -9.93
C THR A 60 11.38 16.25 -9.29
N ILE A 61 11.53 15.18 -8.52
CA ILE A 61 10.43 14.45 -7.87
C ILE A 61 10.06 15.12 -6.55
N GLY A 62 8.77 15.45 -6.40
CA GLY A 62 8.12 15.76 -5.13
C GLY A 62 7.22 14.59 -4.71
N SER A 63 7.69 13.83 -3.74
CA SER A 63 6.98 12.68 -3.19
C SER A 63 6.19 13.09 -1.95
N TYR A 64 4.86 13.18 -2.05
CA TYR A 64 3.97 13.43 -0.91
C TYR A 64 3.45 12.10 -0.40
N ASP A 65 3.73 11.78 0.86
CA ASP A 65 3.45 10.49 1.47
C ASP A 65 1.94 10.19 1.55
N ALA A 66 1.58 8.92 1.65
CA ALA A 66 0.20 8.47 1.77
C ALA A 66 -0.37 8.76 3.16
N VAL A 67 0.51 8.87 4.16
CA VAL A 67 0.19 9.17 5.56
C VAL A 67 0.85 10.47 6.00
N GLY A 68 0.32 11.10 7.06
CA GLY A 68 0.75 12.41 7.54
C GLY A 68 -0.44 13.30 7.86
N SER A 69 -0.36 14.58 7.52
CA SER A 69 -1.49 15.51 7.62
C SER A 69 -2.69 15.03 6.78
N ALA A 70 -3.91 15.36 7.21
CA ALA A 70 -5.14 15.00 6.49
C ALA A 70 -5.22 15.63 5.09
N THR A 71 -4.59 16.79 4.90
CA THR A 71 -4.55 17.55 3.64
C THR A 71 -3.13 17.92 3.25
N ILE A 72 -2.92 18.15 1.96
CA ILE A 72 -1.66 18.60 1.36
C ILE A 72 -1.90 19.81 0.44
N LYS A 73 -0.86 20.62 0.26
CA LYS A 73 -0.78 21.65 -0.77
C LYS A 73 0.51 21.40 -1.53
N VAL A 74 0.40 21.20 -2.85
CA VAL A 74 1.50 20.65 -3.65
C VAL A 74 2.11 21.64 -4.65
N ARG A 75 1.48 22.81 -4.80
CA ARG A 75 1.97 23.95 -5.58
C ARG A 75 1.64 25.26 -4.85
N ALA A 76 2.44 26.30 -5.08
CA ALA A 76 2.30 27.59 -4.40
C ALA A 76 0.92 28.23 -4.58
N ASP A 77 0.41 28.23 -5.81
CA ASP A 77 -0.89 28.81 -6.16
C ASP A 77 -1.99 27.75 -6.29
N GLY A 78 -1.71 26.52 -5.85
CA GLY A 78 -2.64 25.40 -5.89
C GLY A 78 -3.62 25.35 -4.72
N PRO A 79 -4.74 24.63 -4.85
CA PRO A 79 -5.64 24.34 -3.75
C PRO A 79 -4.98 23.44 -2.70
N THR A 80 -5.49 23.49 -1.48
CA THR A 80 -5.26 22.44 -0.48
C THR A 80 -6.31 21.35 -0.67
N PHE A 81 -5.91 20.07 -0.68
CA PHE A 81 -6.81 18.95 -0.91
C PHE A 81 -6.47 17.74 -0.01
N ASN A 82 -7.40 16.79 0.12
CA ASN A 82 -7.22 15.59 0.95
C ASN A 82 -6.01 14.78 0.49
N ARG A 83 -5.20 14.27 1.42
CA ARG A 83 -4.04 13.41 1.10
C ARG A 83 -4.50 12.10 0.45
N PRO A 84 -4.08 11.76 -0.79
CA PRO A 84 -4.39 10.46 -1.38
C PRO A 84 -3.62 9.33 -0.66
N ASN A 85 -4.34 8.46 0.03
CA ASN A 85 -3.78 7.31 0.76
C ASN A 85 -4.06 6.01 0.01
N GLY A 86 -3.00 5.39 -0.53
CA GLY A 86 -3.08 4.11 -1.25
C GLY A 86 -3.07 4.26 -2.78
N SER A 87 -2.71 3.17 -3.47
CA SER A 87 -2.54 3.14 -4.93
C SER A 87 -3.79 3.58 -5.70
N GLY A 88 -4.97 3.10 -5.30
CA GLY A 88 -6.23 3.46 -5.97
C GLY A 88 -6.57 4.94 -5.80
N ASN A 89 -6.40 5.48 -4.59
CA ASN A 89 -6.64 6.90 -4.32
C ASN A 89 -5.64 7.80 -5.05
N GLY A 90 -4.38 7.39 -5.16
CA GLY A 90 -3.40 8.09 -5.99
C GLY A 90 -3.81 8.17 -7.46
N GLN A 91 -4.25 7.05 -8.04
CA GLN A 91 -4.72 7.00 -9.43
C GLN A 91 -5.96 7.89 -9.64
N LYS A 92 -6.91 7.92 -8.71
CA LYS A 92 -8.07 8.81 -8.76
C LYS A 92 -7.68 10.29 -8.66
N ALA A 93 -6.75 10.63 -7.76
CA ALA A 93 -6.23 11.99 -7.65
C ALA A 93 -5.49 12.41 -8.93
N LEU A 94 -4.74 11.51 -9.56
CA LEU A 94 -4.13 11.76 -10.87
C LEU A 94 -5.18 11.98 -11.96
N THR A 95 -6.22 11.15 -12.05
CA THR A 95 -7.33 11.37 -12.99
C THR A 95 -8.00 12.74 -12.76
N ALA A 96 -8.29 13.10 -11.51
CA ALA A 96 -8.89 14.39 -11.16
C ALA A 96 -7.95 15.57 -11.50
N SER A 97 -6.64 15.38 -11.41
CA SER A 97 -5.64 16.37 -11.84
C SER A 97 -5.56 16.52 -13.36
N ILE A 98 -5.74 15.42 -14.10
CA ILE A 98 -5.86 15.45 -15.57
C ILE A 98 -7.18 16.13 -15.99
N ASN A 99 -8.23 15.94 -15.18
CA ASN A 99 -9.56 16.50 -15.36
C ASN A 99 -10.13 16.31 -16.78
N PRO A 100 -10.18 15.07 -17.31
CA PRO A 100 -10.62 14.82 -18.68
C PRO A 100 -12.04 15.32 -18.97
N ASN A 101 -12.90 15.44 -17.95
CA ASN A 101 -14.28 15.91 -18.12
C ASN A 101 -14.47 17.40 -17.78
N GLY A 102 -13.40 18.12 -17.40
CA GLY A 102 -13.47 19.51 -16.94
C GLY A 102 -14.23 19.74 -15.62
N THR A 103 -14.72 18.69 -14.97
CA THR A 103 -15.55 18.73 -13.76
C THR A 103 -15.10 17.75 -12.68
N ASP A 104 -14.02 17.01 -12.92
CA ASP A 104 -13.50 16.00 -11.99
C ASP A 104 -12.88 16.68 -10.77
N LYS A 105 -13.11 16.10 -9.59
CA LYS A 105 -12.65 16.64 -8.30
C LYS A 105 -12.03 15.55 -7.45
N TRP A 106 -11.18 15.95 -6.50
CA TRP A 106 -10.60 15.05 -5.52
C TRP A 106 -10.89 15.47 -4.06
N PRO A 107 -11.43 14.56 -3.23
CA PRO A 107 -12.06 13.29 -3.61
C PRO A 107 -13.31 13.51 -4.48
N ALA A 108 -13.77 12.47 -5.19
CA ALA A 108 -14.97 12.58 -6.01
C ALA A 108 -16.20 12.98 -5.17
N GLY A 109 -17.07 13.84 -5.73
CA GLY A 109 -18.33 14.27 -5.12
C GLY A 109 -18.21 15.39 -4.07
N SER A 110 -17.26 15.31 -3.13
CA SER A 110 -17.11 16.28 -2.03
C SER A 110 -15.81 17.09 -2.08
N GLY A 111 -14.95 16.79 -3.05
CA GLY A 111 -13.62 17.36 -3.13
C GLY A 111 -13.52 18.73 -3.79
N VAL A 112 -12.28 19.10 -4.07
CA VAL A 112 -11.90 20.33 -4.77
C VAL A 112 -11.38 20.00 -6.17
N ASP A 113 -11.47 20.97 -7.07
CA ASP A 113 -10.79 20.89 -8.37
C ASP A 113 -9.28 20.92 -8.12
N ILE A 114 -8.57 19.89 -8.57
CA ILE A 114 -7.12 19.76 -8.46
C ILE A 114 -6.45 19.69 -9.82
N THR A 115 -7.06 20.28 -10.85
CA THR A 115 -6.51 20.31 -12.21
C THR A 115 -5.04 20.78 -12.20
N GLY A 116 -4.17 20.00 -12.82
CA GLY A 116 -2.74 20.27 -12.95
C GLY A 116 -1.93 20.16 -11.66
N GLN A 117 -2.50 19.70 -10.54
CA GLN A 117 -1.79 19.63 -9.25
C GLN A 117 -0.93 18.39 -9.08
N VAL A 118 -1.36 17.24 -9.62
CA VAL A 118 -0.67 15.95 -9.53
C VAL A 118 -0.15 15.52 -10.91
N ASP A 119 1.13 15.17 -10.98
CA ASP A 119 1.80 14.77 -12.23
C ASP A 119 1.87 13.25 -12.40
N PHE A 120 2.01 12.52 -11.29
CA PHE A 120 2.05 11.06 -11.30
C PHE A 120 1.43 10.48 -10.02
N ALA A 121 0.98 9.23 -10.10
CA ALA A 121 0.54 8.46 -8.95
C ALA A 121 1.51 7.32 -8.69
N ARG A 122 1.88 7.11 -7.43
CA ARG A 122 2.60 5.91 -7.01
C ARG A 122 1.63 4.75 -6.92
N SER A 123 2.00 3.58 -7.46
CA SER A 123 1.15 2.38 -7.42
C SER A 123 1.94 1.11 -7.11
N SER A 124 1.46 0.35 -6.13
CA SER A 124 1.91 -1.01 -5.81
C SER A 124 1.01 -2.10 -6.41
N SER A 125 0.16 -1.74 -7.37
CA SER A 125 -0.63 -2.65 -8.19
C SER A 125 -0.53 -2.27 -9.67
N GLY A 126 -0.61 -3.27 -10.55
CA GLY A 126 -0.71 -3.04 -11.99
C GLY A 126 -2.09 -2.53 -12.42
N PRO A 127 -2.30 -2.35 -13.74
CA PRO A 127 -3.60 -2.01 -14.32
C PRO A 127 -4.74 -2.92 -13.87
N SER A 128 -5.92 -2.35 -13.65
CA SER A 128 -7.15 -3.11 -13.40
C SER A 128 -7.85 -3.46 -14.71
N GLY A 129 -8.17 -4.74 -14.91
CA GLY A 129 -9.00 -5.19 -16.04
C GLY A 129 -10.44 -4.62 -16.01
N SER A 130 -10.91 -4.10 -14.87
CA SER A 130 -12.20 -3.43 -14.75
C SER A 130 -12.20 -1.99 -15.29
N LEU A 131 -11.02 -1.43 -15.60
CA LEU A 131 -10.84 -0.08 -16.14
C LEU A 131 -10.23 -0.19 -17.54
N PRO A 132 -10.99 -0.64 -18.55
CA PRO A 132 -10.47 -0.77 -19.91
C PRO A 132 -10.09 0.60 -20.46
N GLY A 133 -8.99 0.67 -21.20
CA GLY A 133 -8.50 1.90 -21.81
C GLY A 133 -6.98 2.00 -21.76
N SER A 134 -6.46 3.14 -22.21
CA SER A 134 -5.03 3.40 -22.33
C SER A 134 -4.63 4.81 -21.90
N GLN A 135 -5.51 5.51 -21.18
CA GLN A 135 -5.33 6.89 -20.77
C GLN A 135 -4.28 7.05 -19.65
N LEU A 136 -4.12 6.04 -18.80
CA LEU A 136 -3.06 5.98 -17.79
C LEU A 136 -2.03 4.92 -18.18
N THR A 137 -0.75 5.28 -18.14
CA THR A 137 0.38 4.35 -18.31
C THR A 137 1.04 4.10 -16.97
N PHE A 138 1.21 2.82 -16.63
CA PHE A 138 1.86 2.34 -15.42
C PHE A 138 3.31 2.02 -15.76
N ILE A 139 4.24 2.90 -15.38
CA ILE A 139 5.65 2.73 -15.71
C ILE A 139 6.34 1.95 -14.59
N PRO A 140 6.70 0.67 -14.79
CA PRO A 140 7.33 -0.11 -13.75
C PRO A 140 8.76 0.39 -13.53
N PHE A 141 9.21 0.41 -12.28
CA PHE A 141 10.56 0.86 -11.96
C PHE A 141 11.29 -0.02 -10.94
N ALA A 142 10.56 -0.81 -10.16
CA ALA A 142 11.14 -1.73 -9.20
C ALA A 142 10.23 -2.94 -8.97
N ARG A 143 10.74 -3.92 -8.21
CA ARG A 143 10.02 -5.12 -7.79
C ARG A 143 9.88 -5.14 -6.27
N ASP A 144 8.69 -5.51 -5.84
CA ASP A 144 8.36 -5.84 -4.46
C ASP A 144 7.97 -7.32 -4.36
N ALA A 145 8.04 -7.88 -3.16
CA ALA A 145 7.40 -9.14 -2.81
C ALA A 145 6.38 -8.91 -1.70
N VAL A 146 5.31 -9.69 -1.69
CA VAL A 146 4.33 -9.63 -0.61
C VAL A 146 4.25 -10.99 0.05
N THR A 147 4.49 -11.01 1.35
CA THR A 147 4.31 -12.18 2.20
C THR A 147 3.26 -11.88 3.26
N TYR A 148 3.12 -12.74 4.26
CA TYR A 148 2.32 -12.48 5.44
C TYR A 148 3.22 -12.16 6.64
N ALA A 149 2.72 -11.36 7.56
CA ALA A 149 3.34 -11.08 8.85
C ALA A 149 2.44 -11.57 9.98
N VAL A 150 3.07 -12.07 11.04
CA VAL A 150 2.45 -12.60 12.25
C VAL A 150 3.21 -12.11 13.48
N SER A 151 2.64 -12.25 14.67
CA SER A 151 3.33 -11.88 15.91
C SER A 151 4.60 -12.72 16.08
N ALA A 152 5.74 -12.06 16.23
CA ALA A 152 7.02 -12.74 16.46
C ALA A 152 7.01 -13.57 17.76
N ALA A 153 6.16 -13.20 18.72
CA ALA A 153 5.99 -13.89 20.00
C ALA A 153 5.01 -15.07 19.96
N SER A 154 4.36 -15.36 18.83
CA SER A 154 3.39 -16.47 18.71
C SER A 154 3.93 -17.67 17.93
N ASP A 155 3.36 -18.83 18.22
CA ASP A 155 3.61 -20.10 17.53
C ASP A 155 2.90 -20.21 16.17
N PHE A 156 2.42 -19.09 15.61
CA PHE A 156 1.74 -19.09 14.31
C PHE A 156 2.67 -19.70 13.23
N PRO A 157 2.20 -20.61 12.36
CA PRO A 157 3.07 -21.23 11.36
C PRO A 157 3.82 -20.22 10.47
N ARG A 158 5.14 -20.42 10.29
CA ARG A 158 6.02 -19.51 9.54
C ARG A 158 6.32 -19.97 8.12
N ASP A 159 5.74 -21.08 7.70
CA ASP A 159 5.99 -21.79 6.45
C ASP A 159 4.68 -22.25 5.80
N ILE A 160 3.77 -21.30 5.58
CA ILE A 160 2.44 -21.60 5.05
C ILE A 160 2.49 -21.62 3.52
N ALA A 161 2.01 -22.70 2.91
CA ALA A 161 1.85 -22.76 1.46
C ALA A 161 0.74 -21.80 0.99
N LYS A 162 0.90 -21.25 -0.22
CA LYS A 162 -0.09 -20.33 -0.80
C LYS A 162 -1.48 -20.97 -0.91
N GLY A 163 -1.53 -22.22 -1.38
CA GLY A 163 -2.76 -22.91 -1.76
C GLY A 163 -3.32 -22.46 -3.10
N ASP A 164 -4.35 -23.16 -3.56
CA ASP A 164 -5.03 -22.91 -4.83
C ASP A 164 -6.47 -23.46 -4.80
N ALA A 165 -7.24 -23.19 -5.86
CA ALA A 165 -8.67 -23.53 -5.93
C ALA A 165 -8.96 -25.04 -5.95
N SER A 166 -8.00 -25.90 -6.29
CA SER A 166 -8.19 -27.36 -6.22
C SER A 166 -8.42 -27.85 -4.79
N GLN A 167 -8.02 -27.04 -3.79
CA GLN A 167 -8.17 -27.36 -2.38
C GLN A 167 -9.54 -26.96 -1.82
N ASP A 168 -10.36 -26.24 -2.59
CA ASP A 168 -11.57 -25.61 -2.06
C ASP A 168 -12.65 -26.60 -1.60
N SER A 169 -12.65 -27.80 -2.18
CA SER A 169 -13.58 -28.90 -1.86
C SER A 169 -13.02 -29.93 -0.88
N ILE A 170 -11.76 -29.79 -0.44
CA ILE A 170 -11.11 -30.73 0.46
C ILE A 170 -11.61 -30.52 1.90
N SER A 171 -11.94 -31.61 2.60
CA SER A 171 -12.37 -31.59 4.00
C SER A 171 -11.60 -32.64 4.82
N PRO A 172 -10.92 -32.27 5.93
CA PRO A 172 -10.73 -30.89 6.39
C PRO A 172 -9.87 -30.05 5.42
N ALA A 173 -10.13 -28.75 5.36
CA ALA A 173 -9.41 -27.84 4.47
C ALA A 173 -7.90 -27.84 4.81
N PRO A 174 -7.00 -27.97 3.81
CA PRO A 174 -5.56 -27.88 4.03
C PRO A 174 -5.15 -26.51 4.61
N PHE A 175 -4.17 -26.50 5.51
CA PHE A 175 -3.63 -25.27 6.11
C PHE A 175 -2.83 -24.45 5.09
N THR A 176 -3.51 -23.58 4.35
CA THR A 176 -2.93 -22.70 3.32
C THR A 176 -3.40 -21.27 3.49
N LEU A 177 -2.64 -20.32 2.95
CA LEU A 177 -3.01 -18.90 2.99
C LEU A 177 -4.37 -18.67 2.34
N ARG A 178 -4.66 -19.31 1.19
CA ARG A 178 -5.98 -19.26 0.55
C ARG A 178 -7.08 -19.67 1.53
N ASN A 179 -6.94 -20.81 2.21
CA ASN A 179 -7.97 -21.33 3.10
C ASN A 179 -8.12 -20.53 4.40
N ILE A 180 -7.03 -19.93 4.90
CA ILE A 180 -7.07 -18.97 6.00
C ILE A 180 -7.90 -17.74 5.62
N TYR A 181 -7.61 -17.10 4.49
CA TYR A 181 -8.32 -15.89 4.04
C TYR A 181 -9.75 -16.16 3.54
N ARG A 182 -10.06 -17.41 3.16
CA ARG A 182 -11.44 -17.88 2.89
C ARG A 182 -12.25 -18.18 4.15
N GLY A 183 -11.60 -18.29 5.32
CA GLY A 183 -12.27 -18.70 6.56
C GLY A 183 -12.63 -20.19 6.63
N THR A 184 -12.02 -21.04 5.79
CA THR A 184 -12.18 -22.50 5.89
C THR A 184 -11.16 -23.12 6.86
N VAL A 185 -10.04 -22.42 7.11
CA VAL A 185 -9.10 -22.71 8.19
C VAL A 185 -9.14 -21.55 9.18
N THR A 186 -9.69 -21.79 10.37
CA THR A 186 -9.98 -20.74 11.36
C THR A 186 -9.20 -20.89 12.66
N THR A 187 -8.46 -21.98 12.84
CA THR A 187 -7.64 -22.22 14.03
C THR A 187 -6.31 -22.87 13.68
N TYR A 188 -5.32 -22.69 14.55
CA TYR A 188 -4.11 -23.51 14.61
C TYR A 188 -3.88 -23.99 16.04
N THR A 189 -3.03 -25.00 16.21
CA THR A 189 -2.64 -25.50 17.55
C THR A 189 -1.28 -24.90 17.91
N ASP A 190 -1.20 -24.23 19.07
CA ASP A 190 0.06 -23.66 19.57
C ASP A 190 0.95 -24.70 20.26
N ALA A 191 2.15 -24.30 20.70
CA ALA A 191 3.14 -25.21 21.30
C ALA A 191 2.66 -25.85 22.61
N ASN A 192 1.63 -25.30 23.25
CA ASN A 192 1.00 -25.83 24.45
C ASN A 192 -0.24 -26.69 24.14
N PHE A 193 -0.37 -27.12 22.88
CA PHE A 193 -1.50 -27.89 22.37
C PHE A 193 -2.85 -27.18 22.52
N GLN A 194 -2.86 -25.84 22.62
CA GLN A 194 -4.09 -25.06 22.72
C GLN A 194 -4.54 -24.61 21.34
N SER A 195 -5.86 -24.65 21.10
CA SER A 195 -6.44 -24.09 19.88
C SER A 195 -6.42 -22.56 19.93
N VAL A 196 -5.96 -21.95 18.83
CA VAL A 196 -5.85 -20.52 18.66
C VAL A 196 -6.66 -20.09 17.46
N THR A 197 -7.63 -19.19 17.65
CA THR A 197 -8.39 -18.58 16.56
C THR A 197 -7.50 -17.71 15.69
N ILE A 198 -7.54 -17.97 14.38
CA ILE A 198 -6.85 -17.16 13.36
C ILE A 198 -7.74 -15.96 13.03
N ARG A 199 -7.13 -14.77 13.01
CA ARG A 199 -7.76 -13.52 12.61
C ARG A 199 -6.98 -12.91 11.44
N PRO A 200 -7.41 -13.16 10.20
CA PRO A 200 -6.82 -12.50 9.05
C PRO A 200 -7.13 -11.00 9.07
N LEU A 201 -6.11 -10.19 8.93
CA LEU A 201 -6.20 -8.75 8.77
C LEU A 201 -6.04 -8.39 7.30
N LEU A 202 -6.77 -7.36 6.88
CA LEU A 202 -6.67 -6.76 5.54
C LEU A 202 -6.29 -5.30 5.68
N PRO A 203 -5.41 -4.77 4.81
CA PRO A 203 -5.23 -3.34 4.72
C PRO A 203 -6.52 -2.61 4.31
N GLN A 204 -6.52 -1.29 4.45
CA GLN A 204 -7.62 -0.40 4.13
C GLN A 204 -8.12 -0.56 2.68
N THR A 205 -9.39 -0.25 2.46
CA THR A 205 -10.01 -0.18 1.14
C THR A 205 -9.23 0.77 0.22
N GLY A 206 -8.98 0.35 -1.02
CA GLY A 206 -8.15 1.09 -1.98
C GLY A 206 -6.65 0.78 -1.88
N SER A 207 -6.26 -0.08 -0.93
CA SER A 207 -4.89 -0.59 -0.80
C SER A 207 -4.46 -1.42 -2.01
N GLY A 208 -3.27 -1.11 -2.55
CA GLY A 208 -2.66 -1.91 -3.61
C GLY A 208 -2.21 -3.29 -3.13
N THR A 209 -1.72 -3.37 -1.89
CA THR A 209 -1.33 -4.64 -1.25
C THR A 209 -2.51 -5.55 -1.00
N ARG A 210 -3.65 -5.02 -0.54
CA ARG A 210 -4.89 -5.79 -0.42
C ARG A 210 -5.29 -6.39 -1.76
N SER A 211 -5.49 -5.58 -2.80
CA SER A 211 -5.92 -6.09 -4.10
C SER A 211 -4.94 -7.11 -4.68
N PHE A 212 -3.63 -6.87 -4.57
CA PHE A 212 -2.61 -7.80 -5.03
C PHE A 212 -2.67 -9.13 -4.25
N TRP A 213 -2.68 -9.09 -2.92
CA TRP A 213 -2.69 -10.28 -2.07
C TRP A 213 -3.90 -11.17 -2.34
N ILE A 214 -5.08 -10.56 -2.39
CA ILE A 214 -6.35 -11.25 -2.68
C ILE A 214 -6.28 -11.95 -4.05
N GLY A 215 -5.79 -11.26 -5.07
CA GLY A 215 -5.59 -11.83 -6.41
C GLY A 215 -4.59 -12.99 -6.43
N GLN A 216 -3.49 -12.89 -5.69
CA GLN A 216 -2.47 -13.96 -5.61
C GLN A 216 -2.99 -15.24 -4.97
N LEU A 217 -3.92 -15.10 -4.03
CA LEU A 217 -4.63 -16.23 -3.43
C LEU A 217 -5.74 -16.79 -4.33
N GLY A 218 -5.99 -16.19 -5.50
CA GLY A 218 -7.05 -16.57 -6.42
C GLY A 218 -8.45 -16.28 -5.85
N LEU A 219 -8.56 -15.23 -5.04
CA LEU A 219 -9.78 -14.82 -4.36
C LEU A 219 -10.29 -13.48 -4.94
N THR A 220 -11.50 -13.14 -4.55
CA THR A 220 -12.13 -11.84 -4.75
C THR A 220 -12.49 -11.25 -3.39
N GLU A 221 -12.75 -9.94 -3.33
CA GLU A 221 -13.30 -9.30 -2.14
C GLU A 221 -14.57 -10.01 -1.65
N ALA A 222 -15.43 -10.46 -2.57
CA ALA A 222 -16.64 -11.21 -2.23
C ALA A 222 -16.32 -12.56 -1.56
N ASN A 223 -15.27 -13.27 -1.99
CA ASN A 223 -14.87 -14.52 -1.34
C ASN A 223 -14.45 -14.31 0.12
N ILE A 224 -13.83 -13.18 0.42
CA ILE A 224 -13.31 -12.89 1.75
C ILE A 224 -14.42 -12.41 2.68
N THR A 225 -15.31 -11.55 2.18
CA THR A 225 -16.50 -11.13 2.94
C THR A 225 -17.43 -12.30 3.24
N ALA A 226 -17.61 -13.25 2.30
CA ALA A 226 -18.43 -14.44 2.51
C ALA A 226 -17.87 -15.37 3.60
N GLY A 227 -16.54 -15.45 3.73
CA GLY A 227 -15.88 -16.22 4.79
C GLY A 227 -16.01 -15.58 6.18
N GLY A 228 -16.23 -14.26 6.25
CA GLY A 228 -16.55 -13.53 7.49
C GLY A 228 -15.43 -13.44 8.53
N VAL A 229 -14.25 -14.00 8.28
CA VAL A 229 -13.13 -14.03 9.25
C VAL A 229 -12.11 -12.91 9.07
N ALA A 230 -11.93 -12.41 7.84
CA ALA A 230 -10.96 -11.38 7.58
C ALA A 230 -11.53 -10.00 7.88
N THR A 231 -10.72 -9.11 8.44
CA THR A 231 -11.17 -7.78 8.86
C THR A 231 -10.12 -6.70 8.58
N ASP A 232 -10.56 -5.51 8.19
CA ASP A 232 -9.73 -4.30 8.11
C ASP A 232 -9.90 -3.39 9.34
N LEU A 233 -10.51 -3.93 10.40
CA LEU A 233 -10.81 -3.23 11.66
C LEU A 233 -11.57 -1.92 11.43
N GLY A 234 -12.56 -1.94 10.54
CA GLY A 234 -13.33 -0.74 10.19
C GLY A 234 -12.53 0.21 9.31
N ASN A 235 -11.80 -0.32 8.34
CA ASN A 235 -10.97 0.41 7.39
C ASN A 235 -9.79 1.18 8.04
N THR A 236 -9.27 0.70 9.17
CA THR A 236 -8.22 1.37 9.94
C THR A 236 -6.84 0.75 9.77
N VAL A 237 -6.77 -0.56 9.48
CA VAL A 237 -5.50 -1.27 9.26
C VAL A 237 -4.76 -0.62 8.10
N GLN A 238 -3.62 0.00 8.41
CA GLN A 238 -2.74 0.58 7.39
C GLN A 238 -1.84 -0.48 6.79
N GLU A 239 -1.57 -0.40 5.49
CA GLU A 239 -0.57 -1.27 4.88
C GLU A 239 0.78 -1.14 5.60
N HIS A 240 1.49 -2.27 5.70
CA HIS A 240 2.87 -2.34 6.22
C HIS A 240 3.04 -1.76 7.62
N ASN A 241 1.97 -1.72 8.40
CA ASN A 241 2.00 -1.35 9.80
C ASN A 241 1.72 -2.60 10.66
N GLY A 242 2.80 -3.18 11.19
CA GLY A 242 2.72 -4.38 12.01
C GLY A 242 2.21 -4.12 13.43
N THR A 243 2.02 -2.86 13.85
CA THR A 243 1.44 -2.56 15.17
C THR A 243 -0.02 -3.00 15.29
N PHE A 244 -0.69 -3.31 14.18
CA PHE A 244 -2.04 -3.91 14.18
C PHE A 244 -2.03 -5.42 14.48
N VAL A 245 -0.87 -6.08 14.36
CA VAL A 245 -0.69 -7.50 14.68
C VAL A 245 -0.49 -7.62 16.20
N THR A 246 -1.59 -7.78 16.92
CA THR A 246 -1.65 -7.70 18.38
C THR A 246 -1.96 -9.04 19.03
N GLY A 247 -2.70 -9.90 18.34
CA GLY A 247 -3.09 -11.23 18.81
C GLY A 247 -2.16 -12.34 18.31
N LYS A 248 -2.09 -13.44 19.06
CA LYS A 248 -1.33 -14.64 18.67
C LYS A 248 -1.83 -15.31 17.38
N GLY A 249 -3.07 -15.03 16.98
CA GLY A 249 -3.71 -15.53 15.76
C GLY A 249 -3.76 -14.52 14.62
N ASP A 250 -3.19 -13.32 14.78
CA ASP A 250 -3.24 -12.30 13.74
C ASP A 250 -2.29 -12.64 12.59
N ILE A 251 -2.77 -12.46 11.36
CA ILE A 251 -2.00 -12.60 10.13
C ILE A 251 -2.38 -11.47 9.17
N VAL A 252 -1.41 -10.76 8.59
CA VAL A 252 -1.65 -9.62 7.70
C VAL A 252 -0.73 -9.71 6.47
N PRO A 253 -1.17 -9.35 5.24
CA PRO A 253 -0.23 -9.24 4.13
C PRO A 253 0.73 -8.06 4.35
N PHE A 254 2.00 -8.25 3.99
CA PHE A 254 3.07 -7.30 4.27
C PHE A 254 4.06 -7.27 3.10
N SER A 255 4.42 -6.06 2.65
CA SER A 255 5.49 -5.87 1.65
C SER A 255 6.85 -6.16 2.26
N VAL A 256 7.58 -7.06 1.62
CA VAL A 256 8.95 -7.40 2.03
C VAL A 256 9.86 -6.18 1.89
N ALA A 257 9.69 -5.40 0.82
CA ALA A 257 10.47 -4.18 0.63
C ALA A 257 10.21 -3.17 1.75
N GLN A 258 8.96 -2.98 2.18
CA GLN A 258 8.63 -2.12 3.30
C GLN A 258 9.19 -2.63 4.64
N TYR A 259 9.17 -3.94 4.87
CA TYR A 259 9.82 -4.51 6.06
C TYR A 259 11.33 -4.22 6.09
N ILE A 260 12.00 -4.33 4.93
CA ILE A 260 13.43 -4.03 4.82
C ILE A 260 13.68 -2.51 4.98
N ALA A 261 12.91 -1.66 4.29
CA ALA A 261 13.04 -0.20 4.38
C ALA A 261 12.85 0.32 5.81
N GLN A 262 11.82 -0.18 6.50
CA GLN A 262 11.59 0.17 7.91
C GLN A 262 12.70 -0.36 8.80
N GLY A 263 13.25 -1.56 8.54
CA GLY A 263 14.44 -2.04 9.25
C GLY A 263 15.69 -1.19 9.03
N ASN A 264 15.80 -0.57 7.85
CA ASN A 264 16.92 0.30 7.48
C ASN A 264 16.71 1.77 7.90
N HIS A 265 15.61 2.12 8.56
CA HIS A 265 15.16 3.51 8.76
C HIS A 265 16.23 4.49 9.30
N GLY A 266 17.14 4.03 10.16
CA GLY A 266 18.23 4.86 10.72
C GLY A 266 19.38 5.16 9.75
N SER A 267 19.42 4.50 8.59
CA SER A 267 20.49 4.60 7.58
C SER A 267 20.00 5.13 6.22
N LEU A 268 18.69 5.34 6.08
CA LEU A 268 18.10 5.82 4.83
C LEU A 268 18.25 7.34 4.69
N PRO A 269 18.44 7.84 3.45
CA PRO A 269 18.62 9.27 3.19
C PRO A 269 17.35 10.09 3.43
N THR A 270 16.17 9.44 3.39
CA THR A 270 14.91 10.02 3.86
C THR A 270 14.37 9.24 5.05
N THR A 271 13.59 9.91 5.88
CA THR A 271 12.96 9.26 7.02
C THR A 271 11.89 8.28 6.53
N VAL A 272 11.99 7.03 6.99
CA VAL A 272 10.96 6.01 6.86
C VAL A 272 10.44 5.72 8.26
N ALA A 273 9.13 5.76 8.46
CA ALA A 273 8.53 5.46 9.76
C ALA A 273 8.69 3.98 10.11
N GLU A 274 9.43 3.66 11.17
CA GLU A 274 9.50 2.31 11.74
C GLU A 274 8.15 1.98 12.38
N ARG A 275 7.41 1.08 11.74
CA ARG A 275 6.08 0.63 12.16
C ARG A 275 5.96 -0.89 12.07
N ARG A 276 7.08 -1.62 12.09
CA ARG A 276 7.04 -3.09 11.99
C ARG A 276 6.43 -3.68 13.24
N GLY A 277 6.61 -3.05 14.39
CA GLY A 277 6.19 -3.63 15.66
C GLY A 277 6.88 -4.98 15.91
N ASN A 278 6.28 -5.83 16.73
CA ASN A 278 6.83 -7.14 17.05
C ASN A 278 6.34 -8.23 16.08
N ILE A 279 6.61 -8.06 14.79
CA ILE A 279 6.21 -9.01 13.74
C ILE A 279 7.40 -9.79 13.19
N GLU A 280 7.09 -10.98 12.67
CA GLU A 280 7.98 -11.74 11.81
C GLU A 280 7.30 -11.99 10.45
N LEU A 281 8.07 -11.90 9.36
CA LEU A 281 7.58 -12.27 8.04
C LEU A 281 7.60 -13.79 7.84
N GLY A 282 6.49 -14.33 7.38
CA GLY A 282 6.36 -15.72 6.99
C GLY A 282 7.04 -16.05 5.66
N ARG A 283 7.25 -17.36 5.46
CA ARG A 283 7.73 -17.99 4.22
C ARG A 283 6.54 -18.51 3.45
N ILE A 284 6.63 -18.50 2.12
CA ILE A 284 5.63 -19.13 1.27
C ILE A 284 6.12 -20.53 0.95
N GLY A 285 5.52 -21.52 1.62
CA GLY A 285 6.12 -22.84 1.72
C GLY A 285 7.53 -22.75 2.31
N THR A 286 8.54 -23.25 1.59
CA THR A 286 9.93 -23.24 2.06
C THR A 286 10.72 -21.98 1.68
N ILE A 287 10.14 -21.07 0.89
CA ILE A 287 10.88 -19.95 0.29
C ILE A 287 10.79 -18.71 1.20
N LYS A 288 11.95 -18.22 1.66
CA LYS A 288 12.04 -17.02 2.50
C LYS A 288 11.77 -15.74 1.70
N PRO A 289 11.12 -14.72 2.30
CA PRO A 289 10.85 -13.45 1.62
C PRO A 289 12.12 -12.62 1.33
N TYR A 290 13.14 -12.74 2.17
CA TYR A 290 14.41 -12.04 2.06
C TYR A 290 15.59 -12.98 2.29
N VAL A 291 16.77 -12.56 1.84
CA VAL A 291 18.05 -13.24 2.04
C VAL A 291 19.03 -12.32 2.75
N PRO A 292 19.97 -12.85 3.56
CA PRO A 292 21.04 -12.04 4.12
C PRO A 292 21.96 -11.52 3.02
N VAL A 293 22.54 -10.34 3.22
CA VAL A 293 23.58 -9.78 2.35
C VAL A 293 24.95 -9.84 3.03
N ASP A 294 26.00 -10.00 2.23
CA ASP A 294 27.38 -9.92 2.72
C ASP A 294 27.64 -8.55 3.35
N GLY A 295 28.24 -8.53 4.54
CA GLY A 295 28.42 -7.31 5.33
C GLY A 295 27.26 -6.96 6.27
N GLY A 296 26.20 -7.77 6.29
CA GLY A 296 25.09 -7.65 7.23
C GLY A 296 23.87 -6.95 6.65
N GLY A 297 22.68 -7.28 7.19
CA GLY A 297 21.39 -6.82 6.68
C GLY A 297 20.69 -7.89 5.83
N ILE A 298 19.61 -7.49 5.16
CA ILE A 298 18.78 -8.35 4.33
C ILE A 298 18.35 -7.64 3.05
N GLU A 299 18.17 -8.39 1.98
CA GLU A 299 17.61 -7.92 0.71
C GLU A 299 16.45 -8.80 0.24
N LEU A 300 15.64 -8.27 -0.69
CA LEU A 300 14.54 -9.00 -1.30
C LEU A 300 15.03 -10.31 -1.92
N ASN A 301 14.39 -11.43 -1.58
CA ASN A 301 14.68 -12.70 -2.25
C ASN A 301 14.08 -12.69 -3.66
N SER A 302 14.92 -12.62 -4.69
CA SER A 302 14.48 -12.62 -6.10
C SER A 302 13.77 -13.91 -6.52
N ALA A 303 13.99 -15.02 -5.82
CA ALA A 303 13.31 -16.30 -6.04
C ALA A 303 11.95 -16.41 -5.33
N PHE A 304 11.52 -15.39 -4.58
CA PHE A 304 10.25 -15.45 -3.85
C PHE A 304 9.06 -15.52 -4.82
N PRO A 305 8.06 -16.40 -4.57
CA PRO A 305 7.03 -16.71 -5.58
C PRO A 305 5.95 -15.64 -5.71
N ILE A 306 5.75 -14.80 -4.68
CA ILE A 306 4.70 -13.78 -4.67
C ILE A 306 5.36 -12.41 -4.84
N THR A 307 5.56 -12.01 -6.09
CA THR A 307 6.17 -10.72 -6.45
C THR A 307 5.27 -9.86 -7.31
N ARG A 308 5.51 -8.56 -7.27
CA ARG A 308 4.84 -7.55 -8.10
C ARG A 308 5.83 -6.51 -8.58
N LEU A 309 5.55 -5.96 -9.75
CA LEU A 309 6.15 -4.70 -10.14
C LEU A 309 5.46 -3.57 -9.37
N VAL A 310 6.21 -2.50 -9.12
CA VAL A 310 5.66 -1.23 -8.63
C VAL A 310 5.89 -0.14 -9.68
N TYR A 311 5.01 0.84 -9.69
CA TYR A 311 4.82 1.73 -10.83
C TYR A 311 4.76 3.20 -10.41
N ASN A 312 5.29 4.07 -11.28
CA ASN A 312 4.88 5.46 -11.36
C ASN A 312 3.86 5.56 -12.51
N VAL A 313 2.63 5.93 -12.17
CA VAL A 313 1.51 6.03 -13.10
C VAL A 313 1.40 7.46 -13.60
N VAL A 314 1.31 7.64 -14.91
CA VAL A 314 1.25 8.96 -15.55
C VAL A 314 0.12 9.00 -16.58
N SER A 315 -0.28 10.21 -16.97
CA SER A 315 -1.11 10.38 -18.18
C SER A 315 -0.35 9.91 -19.41
N THR A 316 -0.95 9.01 -20.20
CA THR A 316 -0.33 8.49 -21.43
C THR A 316 -0.05 9.60 -22.44
N ALA A 317 -0.88 10.64 -22.49
CA ALA A 317 -0.70 11.76 -23.43
C ALA A 317 0.62 12.51 -23.19
N ARG A 318 1.11 12.54 -21.93
CA ARG A 318 2.37 13.20 -21.58
C ARG A 318 3.62 12.46 -22.07
N LEU A 319 3.47 11.19 -22.48
CA LEU A 319 4.58 10.39 -23.01
C LEU A 319 4.99 10.77 -24.44
N THR A 320 4.12 11.50 -25.15
CA THR A 320 4.39 12.03 -26.49
C THR A 320 4.28 13.56 -26.53
N GLY A 321 4.03 14.20 -25.39
CA GLY A 321 3.95 15.65 -25.27
C GLY A 321 5.32 16.31 -25.44
N SER A 322 5.32 17.53 -25.96
CA SER A 322 6.53 18.33 -26.22
C SER A 322 6.71 19.51 -25.26
N SER A 323 5.80 19.69 -24.29
CA SER A 323 5.96 20.72 -23.28
C SER A 323 7.21 20.44 -22.42
N ALA A 324 7.81 21.48 -21.84
CA ALA A 324 8.96 21.30 -20.96
C ALA A 324 8.65 20.35 -19.78
N ALA A 325 7.43 20.40 -19.24
CA ALA A 325 6.97 19.51 -18.18
C ALA A 325 6.83 18.05 -18.64
N ASP A 326 6.44 17.81 -19.90
CA ASP A 326 6.35 16.45 -20.46
C ASP A 326 7.72 15.86 -20.74
N VAL A 327 8.63 16.65 -21.31
CA VAL A 327 10.02 16.24 -21.54
C VAL A 327 10.69 15.90 -20.21
N GLN A 328 10.48 16.70 -19.16
CA GLN A 328 11.02 16.42 -17.83
C GLN A 328 10.43 15.14 -17.20
N LEU A 329 9.13 14.89 -17.38
CA LEU A 329 8.49 13.64 -16.95
C LEU A 329 9.10 12.43 -17.69
N GLN A 330 9.29 12.55 -19.00
CA GLN A 330 9.88 11.50 -19.83
C GLN A 330 11.32 11.19 -19.39
N GLN A 331 12.17 12.20 -19.20
CA GLN A 331 13.55 12.03 -18.69
C GLN A 331 13.60 11.40 -17.29
N THR A 332 12.57 11.65 -16.48
CA THR A 332 12.48 11.13 -15.11
C THR A 332 12.12 9.64 -15.09
N PHE A 333 11.18 9.20 -15.94
CA PHE A 333 10.59 7.85 -15.82
C PHE A 333 10.71 6.93 -17.05
N VAL A 334 10.93 7.45 -18.26
CA VAL A 334 10.75 6.67 -19.50
C VAL A 334 12.04 6.00 -19.97
N GLY A 335 11.96 4.68 -20.15
CA GLY A 335 13.06 3.84 -20.60
C GLY A 335 14.11 3.57 -19.52
N THR A 336 15.00 2.62 -19.81
CA THR A 336 16.08 2.19 -18.91
C THR A 336 17.08 3.31 -18.62
N GLY A 337 17.23 4.28 -19.54
CA GLY A 337 18.06 5.47 -19.37
C GLY A 337 17.46 6.57 -18.50
N SER A 338 16.22 6.42 -18.01
CA SER A 338 15.58 7.44 -17.16
C SER A 338 16.26 7.59 -15.80
N SER A 339 16.13 8.77 -15.20
CA SER A 339 16.77 9.09 -13.91
C SER A 339 16.39 8.10 -12.81
N VAL A 340 15.12 7.67 -12.76
CA VAL A 340 14.65 6.66 -11.79
C VAL A 340 15.26 5.28 -12.07
N CYS A 341 15.35 4.86 -13.34
CA CYS A 341 15.92 3.56 -13.68
C CYS A 341 17.43 3.47 -13.45
N GLN A 342 18.13 4.61 -13.49
CA GLN A 342 19.55 4.69 -13.15
C GLN A 342 19.81 4.67 -11.63
N ALA A 343 18.79 4.89 -10.79
CA ALA A 343 18.91 4.93 -9.33
C ALA A 343 18.82 3.54 -8.65
N GLY A 344 19.41 2.51 -9.27
CA GLY A 344 19.33 1.12 -8.80
C GLY A 344 19.88 0.88 -7.39
N ALA A 345 20.88 1.66 -6.96
CA ALA A 345 21.40 1.59 -5.60
C ALA A 345 20.36 2.04 -4.56
N THR A 346 19.69 3.17 -4.81
CA THR A 346 18.59 3.67 -3.98
C THR A 346 17.44 2.67 -3.94
N ILE A 347 17.06 2.08 -5.08
CA ILE A 347 16.02 1.05 -5.15
C ILE A 347 16.31 -0.11 -4.18
N ARG A 348 17.54 -0.65 -4.21
CA ARG A 348 17.95 -1.74 -3.30
C ARG A 348 18.06 -1.31 -1.85
N GLN A 349 18.51 -0.09 -1.57
CA GLN A 349 18.64 0.42 -0.20
C GLN A 349 17.29 0.46 0.54
N TYR A 350 16.21 0.74 -0.20
CA TYR A 350 14.83 0.70 0.30
C TYR A 350 14.19 -0.69 0.20
N GLY A 351 14.98 -1.74 -0.01
CA GLY A 351 14.52 -3.13 0.02
C GLY A 351 13.81 -3.63 -1.25
N PHE A 352 13.77 -2.84 -2.31
CA PHE A 352 13.15 -3.24 -3.58
C PHE A 352 14.17 -3.90 -4.53
N GLY A 353 13.68 -4.82 -5.37
CA GLY A 353 14.48 -5.41 -6.43
C GLY A 353 14.54 -4.53 -7.67
N THR A 354 15.69 -4.46 -8.33
CA THR A 354 15.80 -3.90 -9.68
C THR A 354 15.18 -4.82 -10.73
N ILE A 355 14.69 -4.26 -11.84
CA ILE A 355 13.91 -5.01 -12.85
C ILE A 355 14.52 -4.99 -14.26
N GLY A 356 15.77 -4.54 -14.40
CA GLY A 356 16.51 -4.52 -15.66
C GLY A 356 15.75 -3.79 -16.77
N ASP A 357 15.66 -4.41 -17.93
CA ASP A 357 15.04 -3.85 -19.15
C ASP A 357 13.55 -3.56 -19.02
N LEU A 358 12.88 -4.10 -18.00
CA LEU A 358 11.49 -3.73 -17.71
C LEU A 358 11.38 -2.30 -17.16
N CYS A 359 12.43 -1.76 -16.57
CA CYS A 359 12.39 -0.43 -15.95
C CYS A 359 12.09 0.65 -17.01
N GLY A 360 11.10 1.48 -16.73
CA GLY A 360 10.72 2.58 -17.62
C GLY A 360 9.85 2.14 -18.80
N ASN A 361 9.33 0.91 -18.82
CA ASN A 361 8.43 0.43 -19.88
C ASN A 361 7.13 1.26 -19.94
N THR A 362 6.75 1.69 -21.14
CA THR A 362 5.54 2.50 -21.37
C THR A 362 4.51 1.83 -22.29
N THR A 363 4.79 0.62 -22.77
CA THR A 363 4.00 -0.04 -23.81
C THR A 363 3.03 -1.08 -23.25
N THR A 364 3.41 -1.76 -22.17
CA THR A 364 2.71 -2.97 -21.71
C THR A 364 1.56 -2.68 -20.75
N TYR A 365 1.76 -1.78 -19.78
CA TYR A 365 0.86 -1.64 -18.64
C TYR A 365 0.03 -0.37 -18.75
N LYS A 366 -1.22 -0.50 -19.21
CA LYS A 366 -2.12 0.63 -19.41
C LYS A 366 -3.53 0.31 -18.91
N GLN A 367 -4.24 1.36 -18.51
CA GLN A 367 -5.63 1.26 -18.10
C GLN A 367 -6.38 2.57 -18.45
N GLY A 368 -7.70 2.52 -18.37
CA GLY A 368 -8.56 3.70 -18.41
C GLY A 368 -8.34 4.66 -17.25
N TYR A 369 -9.08 5.76 -17.24
CA TYR A 369 -9.12 6.63 -16.07
C TYR A 369 -9.73 5.92 -14.86
N SER A 370 -9.29 6.32 -13.67
CA SER A 370 -9.85 5.86 -12.39
C SER A 370 -10.65 7.00 -11.78
N PHE A 371 -11.93 6.78 -11.49
CA PHE A 371 -12.85 7.78 -10.91
C PHE A 371 -13.22 7.42 -9.48
#